data_AF-A0A519ZWU2-F1
#
_entry.id   AF-A0A519ZWU2-F1
#
_cell.length_a   1.000
_cell.length_b   1.000
_cell.length_c   1.000
_cell.angle_alpha   90.00
_cell.angle_beta   90.00
_cell.angle_gamma   90.00
#
_symmetry.space_group_name_H-M   'P 1'
#
loop_
_entity.id
_entity.type
_entity.pdbx_description
1 polymer ?
#
loop_
_entity_poly.entity_id
_entity_poly.type
_entity_poly.pdbx_seq_one_letter_code
_entity_poly.pdbx_strand_id
1 'polypeptide(L)'
;MRLRLPDILIIVAYLLATVAIGLYYRKKSSQDKDSYMLGGRTLPWYKLGLSDASDMFDISGTMWMVSLCFVYGMKSIWIPWLWPVFNQVFLMMYLSRWLRRSGAATGAEWLATRFGQKGPGVWASHQVVIAFALLSCLGFLAYGFVGLGKFMEIFIPWSLVKAYVPFAVAPQYVP
;
A
#
# COMPACT_ATOMS: atom_id res chain seq x y z
N MET A 1 24.04 16.89 -0.77
CA MET A 1 24.41 16.28 -2.08
C MET A 1 24.05 17.25 -3.21
N ARG A 2 24.83 17.32 -4.30
CA ARG A 2 24.43 18.09 -5.50
C ARG A 2 23.76 17.11 -6.48
N LEU A 3 22.43 17.19 -6.59
CA LEU A 3 21.69 16.47 -7.64
C LEU A 3 22.18 16.95 -9.00
N ARG A 4 22.64 16.02 -9.83
CA ARG A 4 23.09 16.34 -11.19
C ARG A 4 21.88 16.34 -12.12
N LEU A 5 22.00 17.03 -13.25
CA LEU A 5 20.98 17.08 -14.30
C LEU A 5 20.41 15.70 -14.70
N PRO A 6 21.25 14.64 -14.84
CA PRO A 6 20.74 13.30 -15.14
C PRO A 6 19.82 12.73 -14.06
N ASP A 7 20.11 12.97 -12.78
CA ASP A 7 19.32 12.46 -11.66
C ASP A 7 17.91 13.06 -11.68
N ILE A 8 17.83 14.38 -11.91
CA ILE A 8 16.56 15.11 -12.02
C ILE A 8 15.76 14.62 -13.22
N LEU A 9 16.42 14.39 -14.36
CA LEU A 9 15.76 13.92 -15.57
C LEU A 9 15.13 12.53 -15.36
N ILE A 10 15.83 11.62 -14.68
CA ILE A 10 15.30 10.28 -14.35
C ILE A 10 14.06 10.40 -13.44
N ILE A 11 14.11 11.24 -12.40
CA ILE A 11 12.99 11.45 -11.49
C ILE A 11 11.77 11.99 -12.25
N VAL A 12 11.96 13.04 -13.06
CA VAL A 12 10.88 13.65 -13.85
C VAL A 12 10.31 12.66 -14.87
N ALA A 13 11.16 11.92 -15.59
CA ALA A 13 10.71 10.92 -16.54
C ALA A 13 9.89 9.82 -15.86
N TYR A 14 10.32 9.35 -14.69
CA TYR A 14 9.58 8.36 -13.90
C TYR A 14 8.20 8.87 -13.45
N LEU A 15 8.13 10.11 -12.95
CA LEU A 15 6.86 10.72 -12.53
C LEU A 15 5.92 10.90 -13.72
N LEU A 16 6.43 11.38 -14.86
CA LEU A 16 5.63 11.54 -16.08
C LEU A 16 5.12 10.20 -16.61
N ALA A 17 5.97 9.16 -16.63
CA ALA A 17 5.56 7.82 -17.02
C ALA A 17 4.44 7.28 -16.11
N THR A 18 4.58 7.47 -14.79
CA THR A 18 3.56 7.06 -13.81
C THR A 18 2.22 7.76 -14.05
N VAL A 19 2.24 9.09 -14.27
CA VAL A 19 1.03 9.87 -14.58
C VAL A 19 0.43 9.43 -15.92
N ALA A 20 1.25 9.20 -16.95
CA ALA A 20 0.80 8.76 -18.26
C ALA A 20 0.11 7.38 -18.20
N ILE A 21 0.66 6.43 -17.44
CA ILE A 21 0.03 5.13 -17.19
C ILE A 21 -1.32 5.31 -16.51
N GLY A 22 -1.41 6.16 -15.48
CA GLY A 22 -2.67 6.46 -14.79
C GLY A 22 -3.74 7.04 -15.73
N LEU A 23 -3.35 8.00 -16.58
CA LEU A 23 -4.25 8.60 -17.56
C LEU A 23 -4.68 7.61 -18.65
N TYR A 24 -3.79 6.72 -19.08
CA TYR A 24 -4.10 5.66 -20.05
C TYR A 24 -5.16 4.70 -19.52
N TYR A 25 -5.01 4.22 -18.27
CA TYR A 25 -5.95 3.28 -17.67
C TYR A 25 -7.24 3.92 -17.13
N ARG A 26 -7.30 5.26 -17.00
CA ARG A 26 -8.50 5.99 -16.53
C ARG A 26 -9.76 5.65 -17.32
N LYS A 27 -9.67 5.55 -18.66
CA LYS A 27 -10.84 5.24 -19.49
C LYS A 27 -11.36 3.82 -19.25
N LYS A 28 -10.49 2.88 -18.90
CA LYS A 28 -10.85 1.48 -18.65
C LYS A 28 -11.38 1.28 -17.22
N SER A 29 -10.82 1.98 -16.24
CA SER A 29 -11.29 1.93 -14.85
C SER A 29 -12.62 2.67 -14.63
N SER A 30 -12.94 3.66 -15.47
CA SER A 30 -14.17 4.47 -15.36
C SER A 30 -15.42 3.82 -15.98
N GLN A 31 -15.31 2.68 -16.67
CA GLN A 31 -16.46 2.07 -17.37
C GLN A 31 -17.46 1.45 -16.41
N ASP A 32 -16.99 0.73 -15.39
CA ASP A 32 -17.84 0.02 -14.43
C ASP A 32 -17.17 -0.10 -13.06
N LYS A 33 -17.98 -0.20 -12.00
CA LYS A 33 -17.49 -0.43 -10.62
C LYS A 33 -16.64 -1.71 -10.52
N ASP A 34 -17.02 -2.77 -11.23
CA ASP A 34 -16.27 -4.02 -11.31
C ASP A 34 -14.93 -3.85 -12.06
N SER A 35 -14.90 -2.98 -13.07
CA SER A 35 -13.66 -2.66 -13.78
C SER A 35 -12.72 -1.83 -12.90
N TYR A 36 -13.26 -0.97 -12.03
CA TYR A 36 -12.49 -0.18 -11.07
C TYR A 36 -11.94 -1.03 -9.91
N MET A 37 -12.79 -1.83 -9.27
CA MET A 37 -12.42 -2.58 -8.06
C MET A 37 -11.78 -3.95 -8.35
N LEU A 38 -12.21 -4.64 -9.40
CA LEU A 38 -11.82 -6.02 -9.68
C LEU A 38 -11.00 -6.17 -10.97
N GLY A 39 -10.70 -5.06 -11.67
CA GLY A 39 -9.96 -5.08 -12.93
C GLY A 39 -10.62 -5.94 -14.01
N GLY A 40 -11.95 -6.06 -13.97
CA GLY A 40 -12.73 -6.91 -14.88
C GLY A 40 -12.55 -8.42 -14.67
N ARG A 41 -11.89 -8.87 -13.58
CA ARG A 41 -11.61 -10.28 -13.26
C ARG A 41 -10.79 -11.03 -14.34
N THR A 42 -10.19 -10.31 -15.30
CA THR A 42 -9.38 -10.87 -16.40
C THR A 42 -7.89 -10.88 -16.11
N LEU A 43 -7.46 -10.40 -14.95
CA LEU A 43 -6.04 -10.32 -14.61
C LEU A 43 -5.44 -11.73 -14.42
N PRO A 44 -4.32 -12.04 -15.10
CA PRO A 44 -3.64 -13.31 -14.92
C PRO A 44 -2.96 -13.38 -13.55
N TRP A 45 -2.79 -14.60 -13.04
CA TRP A 45 -2.31 -14.86 -11.67
C TRP A 45 -0.97 -14.19 -11.34
N TYR A 46 -0.04 -14.10 -12.30
CA TYR A 46 1.27 -13.50 -12.07
C TYR A 46 1.19 -11.98 -11.86
N LYS A 47 0.24 -11.27 -12.51
CA LYS A 47 0.02 -9.83 -12.28
C LYS A 47 -0.62 -9.58 -10.93
N LEU A 48 -1.51 -10.47 -10.49
CA LEU A 48 -2.12 -10.41 -9.17
C LEU A 48 -1.08 -10.65 -8.07
N GLY A 49 -0.22 -11.66 -8.24
CA GLY A 49 0.87 -11.94 -7.30
C GLY A 49 1.90 -10.81 -7.24
N LEU A 50 2.25 -10.20 -8.38
CA LEU A 50 3.14 -9.04 -8.41
C LEU A 50 2.53 -7.83 -7.70
N SER A 51 1.23 -7.59 -7.88
CA SER A 51 0.50 -6.51 -7.22
C SER A 51 0.47 -6.70 -5.70
N ASP A 52 0.14 -7.90 -5.23
CA ASP A 52 0.11 -8.25 -3.80
C ASP A 52 1.51 -8.14 -3.17
N ALA A 53 2.54 -8.64 -3.87
CA ALA A 53 3.92 -8.49 -3.43
C ALA A 53 4.34 -7.02 -3.35
N SER A 54 3.97 -6.20 -4.34
CA SER A 54 4.34 -4.78 -4.36
C SER A 54 3.72 -3.96 -3.22
N ASP A 55 2.52 -4.34 -2.75
CA ASP A 55 1.83 -3.66 -1.65
C ASP A 55 2.54 -3.88 -0.29
N MET A 56 3.31 -4.96 -0.18
CA MET A 56 4.09 -5.26 1.03
C MET A 56 5.43 -4.51 1.09
N PHE A 57 5.85 -3.85 0.01
CA PHE A 57 7.12 -3.13 -0.05
C PHE A 57 6.90 -1.62 0.00
N ASP A 58 7.30 -1.02 1.12
CA ASP A 58 7.28 0.42 1.32
C ASP A 58 8.67 0.96 1.70
N ILE A 59 8.78 2.29 1.74
CA ILE A 59 10.05 2.97 2.06
C ILE A 59 10.49 2.63 3.49
N SER A 60 9.54 2.60 4.43
CA SER A 60 9.83 2.35 5.84
C SER A 60 10.27 0.91 6.10
N GLY A 61 9.60 -0.07 5.50
CA GLY A 61 10.01 -1.47 5.56
C GLY A 61 11.38 -1.69 4.94
N THR A 62 11.69 -1.00 3.83
CA THR A 62 13.02 -1.06 3.21
C THR A 62 14.10 -0.48 4.14
N MET A 63 13.86 0.67 4.76
CA MET A 63 14.77 1.26 5.75
C MET A 63 15.00 0.29 6.93
N TRP A 64 13.93 -0.33 7.43
CA TRP A 64 14.01 -1.32 8.50
C TRP A 64 14.88 -2.53 8.12
N MET A 65 14.69 -3.08 6.91
CA MET A 65 15.52 -4.18 6.41
C MET A 65 17.00 -3.80 6.31
N VAL A 66 17.30 -2.59 5.85
CA VAL A 66 18.67 -2.07 5.78
C VAL A 66 19.27 -1.94 7.18
N SER A 67 18.51 -1.40 8.15
CA SER A 67 18.95 -1.32 9.54
C SER A 67 19.22 -2.70 10.16
N LEU A 68 18.36 -3.68 9.91
CA LEU A 68 18.58 -5.06 10.36
C LEU A 68 19.83 -5.68 9.74
N CYS A 69 20.09 -5.43 8.46
CA CYS A 69 21.31 -5.88 7.79
C CYS A 69 22.55 -5.24 8.43
N PHE A 70 22.50 -3.96 8.79
CA PHE A 70 23.60 -3.29 9.48
C PHE A 70 23.86 -3.87 10.88
N VAL A 71 22.80 -4.16 11.66
CA VAL A 71 22.91 -4.66 13.04
C VAL A 71 23.27 -6.14 13.11
N TYR A 72 22.62 -6.99 12.30
CA TYR A 72 22.75 -8.45 12.37
C TYR A 72 23.61 -9.05 11.24
N GLY A 73 24.12 -8.23 10.32
CA GLY A 73 24.84 -8.69 9.14
C GLY A 73 23.96 -9.56 8.22
N MET A 74 24.58 -10.51 7.53
CA MET A 74 23.87 -11.44 6.63
C MET A 74 22.85 -12.35 7.33
N LYS A 75 22.89 -12.48 8.66
CA LYS A 75 21.89 -13.24 9.42
C LYS A 75 20.51 -12.57 9.39
N SER A 76 20.46 -11.26 9.10
CA SER A 76 19.20 -10.52 8.93
C SER A 76 18.31 -11.05 7.82
N ILE A 77 18.86 -11.78 6.82
CA ILE A 77 18.09 -12.37 5.71
C ILE A 77 17.02 -13.35 6.21
N TRP A 78 17.23 -13.95 7.39
CA TRP A 78 16.25 -14.87 8.00
C TRP A 78 15.10 -14.16 8.71
N ILE A 79 15.25 -12.87 9.06
CA ILE A 79 14.24 -12.11 9.82
C ILE A 79 12.98 -11.85 8.99
N PRO A 80 13.05 -11.45 7.69
CA PRO A 80 11.87 -11.33 6.84
C PRO A 80 11.02 -12.60 6.74
N TRP A 81 11.60 -13.79 6.94
CA TRP A 81 10.85 -15.06 6.91
C TRP A 81 9.99 -15.29 8.15
N LEU A 82 10.20 -14.52 9.23
CA LEU A 82 9.29 -14.48 10.39
C LEU A 82 7.98 -13.76 10.04
N TRP A 83 8.01 -12.88 9.03
CA TRP A 83 6.81 -12.29 8.50
C TRP A 83 5.90 -13.39 7.92
N PRO A 84 4.58 -13.18 7.86
CA PRO A 84 3.61 -14.14 7.32
C PRO A 84 3.76 -14.48 5.82
N VAL A 85 4.96 -14.78 5.31
CA VAL A 85 5.23 -15.27 3.95
C VAL A 85 4.39 -16.52 3.67
N PHE A 86 4.35 -17.45 4.63
CA PHE A 86 3.55 -18.66 4.50
C PHE A 86 2.05 -18.38 4.56
N ASN A 87 1.61 -17.34 5.27
CA ASN A 87 0.20 -16.98 5.35
C ASN A 87 -0.38 -16.69 3.96
N GLN A 88 0.37 -16.00 3.09
CA GLN A 88 -0.09 -15.73 1.73
C GLN A 88 -0.28 -17.02 0.92
N VAL A 89 0.59 -18.01 1.12
CA VAL A 89 0.42 -19.34 0.51
C VAL A 89 -0.83 -20.03 1.05
N PHE A 90 -1.07 -19.98 2.36
CA PHE A 90 -2.28 -20.53 2.98
C PHE A 90 -3.55 -19.83 2.47
N LEU A 91 -3.57 -18.51 2.43
CA LEU A 91 -4.70 -17.72 1.91
C LEU A 91 -4.93 -18.03 0.43
N MET A 92 -3.86 -18.13 -0.37
CA MET A 92 -3.98 -18.49 -1.79
C MET A 92 -4.54 -19.91 -1.97
N MET A 93 -4.04 -20.90 -1.24
CA MET A 93 -4.46 -22.30 -1.43
C MET A 93 -5.86 -22.57 -0.91
N TYR A 94 -6.21 -22.00 0.26
CA TYR A 94 -7.46 -22.32 0.94
C TYR A 94 -8.54 -21.27 0.74
N LEU A 95 -8.22 -19.99 0.81
CA LEU A 95 -9.23 -18.92 0.82
C LEU A 95 -9.57 -18.39 -0.57
N SER A 96 -8.59 -18.29 -1.48
CA SER A 96 -8.77 -17.66 -2.80
C SER A 96 -9.90 -18.31 -3.63
N ARG A 97 -10.06 -19.63 -3.54
CA ARG A 97 -11.12 -20.37 -4.25
C ARG A 97 -12.51 -19.95 -3.78
N TRP A 98 -12.70 -19.76 -2.47
CA TRP A 98 -13.99 -19.33 -1.92
C TRP A 98 -14.27 -17.87 -2.26
N LEU A 99 -13.25 -17.01 -2.17
CA LEU A 99 -13.37 -15.59 -2.49
C LEU A 99 -13.71 -15.37 -3.98
N ARG A 100 -13.16 -16.21 -4.87
CA ARG A 100 -13.46 -16.11 -6.30
C ARG A 100 -14.85 -16.64 -6.66
N ARG A 101 -15.35 -17.64 -5.90
CA ARG A 101 -16.70 -18.22 -6.07
C ARG A 101 -17.80 -17.37 -5.44
N SER A 102 -17.52 -16.63 -4.38
CA SER A 102 -18.52 -15.81 -3.68
C SER A 102 -18.97 -14.60 -4.48
N GLY A 103 -18.22 -14.19 -5.52
CA GLY A 103 -18.56 -13.03 -6.34
C GLY A 103 -18.32 -11.68 -5.65
N ALA A 104 -18.24 -11.65 -4.31
CA ALA A 104 -18.11 -10.47 -3.47
C ALA A 104 -16.93 -9.57 -3.86
N ALA A 105 -17.17 -8.26 -3.86
CA ALA A 105 -16.17 -7.24 -4.14
C ALA A 105 -15.44 -6.75 -2.88
N THR A 106 -16.04 -6.91 -1.71
CA THR A 106 -15.46 -6.45 -0.44
C THR A 106 -15.45 -7.56 0.62
N GLY A 107 -14.52 -7.49 1.58
CA GLY A 107 -14.49 -8.41 2.72
C GLY A 107 -15.78 -8.35 3.55
N ALA A 108 -16.40 -7.17 3.64
CA ALA A 108 -17.66 -6.99 4.35
C ALA A 108 -18.84 -7.68 3.63
N GLU A 109 -18.85 -7.67 2.30
CA GLU A 109 -19.82 -8.42 1.49
C GLU A 109 -19.56 -9.93 1.54
N TRP A 110 -18.29 -10.34 1.58
CA TRP A 110 -17.93 -11.75 1.76
C TRP A 110 -18.43 -12.31 3.10
N LEU A 111 -18.40 -11.52 4.17
CA LEU A 111 -18.99 -11.90 5.46
C LEU A 111 -20.50 -12.18 5.36
N ALA A 112 -21.24 -11.45 4.52
CA ALA A 112 -22.66 -11.70 4.31
C ALA A 112 -22.92 -13.08 3.67
N THR A 113 -21.97 -13.61 2.88
CA THR A 113 -22.08 -14.98 2.34
C THR A 113 -21.93 -16.06 3.41
N ARG A 114 -21.24 -15.76 4.52
CA ARG A 114 -21.00 -16.70 5.62
C ARG A 114 -22.02 -16.58 6.75
N PHE A 115 -22.39 -15.35 7.13
CA PHE A 115 -23.26 -15.05 8.28
C PHE A 115 -24.71 -14.72 7.89
N GLY A 116 -25.02 -14.66 6.59
CA GLY A 116 -26.32 -14.26 6.07
C GLY A 116 -26.46 -12.74 5.93
N GLN A 117 -27.61 -12.29 5.41
CA GLN A 117 -27.87 -10.87 5.14
C GLN A 117 -28.71 -10.17 6.22
N LYS A 118 -29.39 -10.93 7.08
CA LYS A 118 -30.33 -10.39 8.08
C LYS A 118 -29.97 -10.90 9.47
N GLY A 119 -29.69 -9.97 10.37
CA GLY A 119 -29.43 -10.25 11.78
C GLY A 119 -28.60 -9.15 12.43
N PRO A 120 -28.78 -8.86 13.73
CA PRO A 120 -28.02 -7.83 14.44
C PRO A 120 -26.50 -8.09 14.40
N GLY A 121 -26.08 -9.36 14.41
CA GLY A 121 -24.67 -9.73 14.31
C GLY A 121 -24.02 -9.38 12.96
N VAL A 122 -24.76 -9.48 11.85
CA VAL A 122 -24.25 -9.15 10.51
C VAL A 122 -24.02 -7.65 10.38
N TRP A 123 -24.96 -6.84 10.86
CA TRP A 123 -24.86 -5.38 10.82
C TRP A 123 -23.71 -4.89 11.71
N ALA A 124 -23.56 -5.47 12.91
CA ALA A 124 -22.44 -5.18 13.79
C ALA A 124 -21.09 -5.56 13.16
N SER A 125 -20.97 -6.74 12.55
CA SER A 125 -19.73 -7.13 11.86
C SER A 125 -19.39 -6.22 10.68
N HIS A 126 -20.40 -5.79 9.91
CA HIS A 126 -20.20 -4.85 8.81
C HIS A 126 -19.68 -3.49 9.30
N GLN A 127 -20.28 -2.94 10.36
CA GLN A 127 -19.85 -1.70 11.02
C GLN A 127 -18.41 -1.79 11.54
N VAL A 128 -18.07 -2.89 12.22
CA VAL A 128 -16.72 -3.10 12.77
C VAL A 128 -15.68 -3.21 11.66
N VAL A 129 -15.97 -3.92 10.57
CA VAL A 129 -15.04 -4.04 9.43
C VAL A 129 -14.81 -2.69 8.76
N ILE A 130 -15.85 -1.88 8.59
CA ILE A 130 -15.72 -0.52 8.04
C ILE A 130 -14.88 0.36 8.98
N ALA A 131 -15.21 0.36 10.28
CA ALA A 131 -14.48 1.15 11.27
C ALA A 131 -12.99 0.74 11.31
N PHE A 132 -12.72 -0.56 11.31
CA PHE A 132 -11.36 -1.10 11.25
C PHE A 132 -10.67 -0.67 9.95
N ALA A 133 -11.29 -0.83 8.79
CA ALA A 133 -10.71 -0.45 7.51
C ALA A 133 -10.37 1.05 7.45
N LEU A 134 -11.25 1.93 7.94
CA LEU A 134 -11.01 3.37 7.97
C LEU A 134 -9.88 3.74 8.93
N LEU A 135 -9.89 3.19 10.15
CA LEU A 135 -8.84 3.44 11.15
C LEU A 135 -7.48 2.93 10.68
N SER A 136 -7.42 1.71 10.15
CA SER A 136 -6.21 1.12 9.60
C SER A 136 -5.72 1.89 8.38
N CYS A 137 -6.62 2.26 7.45
CA CYS A 137 -6.24 3.05 6.27
C CYS A 137 -5.65 4.40 6.67
N LEU A 138 -6.27 5.11 7.62
CA LEU A 138 -5.74 6.36 8.14
C LEU A 138 -4.38 6.16 8.83
N GLY A 139 -4.23 5.10 9.63
CA GLY A 139 -2.98 4.77 10.30
C GLY A 139 -1.84 4.45 9.34
N PHE A 140 -2.10 3.59 8.33
CA PHE A 140 -1.12 3.25 7.30
C PHE A 140 -0.78 4.44 6.40
N LEU A 141 -1.76 5.28 6.08
CA LEU A 141 -1.54 6.51 5.33
C LEU A 141 -0.62 7.46 6.11
N ALA A 142 -0.92 7.69 7.40
CA ALA A 142 -0.09 8.53 8.26
C ALA A 142 1.33 7.96 8.39
N TYR A 143 1.46 6.66 8.59
CA TYR A 143 2.76 5.96 8.61
C TYR A 143 3.54 6.17 7.31
N GLY A 144 2.89 5.99 6.15
CA GLY A 144 3.49 6.19 4.84
C GLY A 144 3.98 7.63 4.64
N PHE A 145 3.19 8.63 5.03
CA PHE A 145 3.58 10.04 4.96
C PHE A 145 4.77 10.37 5.88
N VAL A 146 4.78 9.84 7.11
CA VAL A 146 5.90 10.06 8.04
C VAL A 146 7.18 9.40 7.52
N GLY A 147 7.10 8.17 7.03
CA GLY A 147 8.24 7.45 6.46
C GLY A 147 8.81 8.14 5.22
N LEU A 148 7.93 8.56 4.30
CA LEU A 148 8.32 9.34 3.13
C LEU A 148 8.94 10.69 3.52
N GLY A 149 8.34 11.40 4.48
CA GLY A 149 8.85 12.69 4.96
C GLY A 149 10.29 12.59 5.45
N LYS A 150 10.56 11.65 6.37
CA LYS A 150 11.92 11.43 6.91
C LYS A 150 12.93 11.05 5.84
N PHE A 151 12.52 10.24 4.87
CA PHE A 151 13.37 9.90 3.75
C PHE A 151 13.66 11.11 2.85
N MET A 152 12.64 11.93 2.58
CA MET A 152 12.76 13.13 1.77
C MET A 152 13.66 14.19 2.39
N GLU A 153 13.74 14.30 3.72
CA GLU A 153 14.64 15.24 4.41
C GLU A 153 16.11 15.04 4.01
N ILE A 154 16.52 13.79 3.77
CA ILE A 154 17.87 13.42 3.33
C ILE A 154 18.21 14.07 1.99
N PHE A 155 17.23 14.21 1.09
CA PHE A 155 17.41 14.75 -0.27
C PHE A 155 17.08 16.23 -0.37
N ILE A 156 16.04 16.68 0.33
CA ILE A 156 15.54 18.05 0.33
C ILE A 156 15.49 18.52 1.79
N PRO A 157 16.58 19.14 2.29
CA PRO A 157 16.64 19.66 3.65
C PRO A 157 15.48 20.60 3.96
N TRP A 158 14.90 20.47 5.16
CA TRP A 158 13.80 21.33 5.63
C TRP A 158 14.12 22.82 5.54
N SER A 159 15.40 23.21 5.67
CA SER A 159 15.86 24.60 5.54
C SER A 159 15.54 25.24 4.18
N LEU A 160 15.45 24.45 3.10
CA LEU A 160 15.09 24.93 1.76
C LEU A 160 13.58 25.08 1.57
N VAL A 161 12.78 24.29 2.29
CA VAL A 161 11.31 24.22 2.12
C VAL A 161 10.58 25.09 3.12
N LYS A 162 11.17 25.37 4.29
CA LYS A 162 10.59 26.18 5.37
C LYS A 162 10.06 27.54 4.89
N ALA A 163 10.71 28.16 3.90
CA ALA A 163 10.28 29.45 3.34
C ALA A 163 8.97 29.38 2.53
N TYR A 164 8.59 28.19 2.04
CA TYR A 164 7.39 27.97 1.21
C TYR A 164 6.21 27.38 1.99
N VAL A 165 6.40 27.03 3.27
CA VAL A 165 5.32 26.51 4.14
C VAL A 165 4.70 27.67 4.92
N PRO A 166 3.41 27.99 4.72
CA PRO A 166 2.78 29.19 5.28
C PRO A 166 2.44 29.07 6.77
N PHE A 167 2.73 27.94 7.43
CA PHE A 167 2.42 27.70 8.84
C PHE A 167 3.65 27.21 9.61
N ALA A 168 3.73 27.59 10.89
CA ALA A 168 4.81 27.17 11.78
C ALA A 168 4.66 25.68 12.14
N VAL A 169 5.64 24.87 11.75
CA VAL A 169 5.71 23.45 12.10
C VAL A 169 6.59 23.29 13.35
N ALA A 170 6.06 22.67 14.40
CA ALA A 170 6.84 22.41 15.62
C ALA A 170 8.03 21.48 15.30
N PRO A 171 9.20 21.65 15.94
CA PRO A 171 10.42 20.91 15.60
C PRO A 171 10.25 19.38 15.64
N GLN A 172 9.38 18.87 16.51
CA GLN A 172 9.05 17.45 16.65
C GLN A 172 8.28 16.85 15.47
N TYR A 173 7.71 17.68 14.60
CA TYR A 173 6.99 17.27 13.38
C TYR A 173 7.72 17.68 12.10
N VAL A 174 8.90 18.28 12.24
CA VAL A 174 9.81 18.44 11.11
C VAL A 174 10.37 17.05 10.83
N PRO A 175 10.09 16.48 9.64
CA PRO A 175 10.57 15.16 9.27
C PRO A 175 12.10 15.12 9.25
#